data_AF-A0A2N1PII7-F1
#
_entry.id   AF-A0A2N1PII7-F1
#
_cell.length_a   1.000
_cell.length_b   1.000
_cell.length_c   1.000
_cell.angle_alpha   90.00
_cell.angle_beta   90.00
_cell.angle_gamma   90.00
#
_symmetry.space_group_name_H-M   'P 1'
#
loop_
_entity.id
_entity.type
_entity.pdbx_description
1 polymer ?
#
loop_
_entity_poly.entity_id
_entity_poly.type
_entity_poly.pdbx_seq_one_letter_code
_entity_poly.pdbx_strand_id
1 'polypeptide(L)'
;MNRRQFICNGLKLGTAALTAGSAVFSSSELLTGKKTAAETSPIASPFIRKASHWTSLKADSASTGSVKCELCPKGCTPGPDQLGDCKARINKAGELKTQTYGRIVTAHNDPVEKKPLYHFHPGSKAFSIATAGCNLHCRFCQNWTISQALPDSLKAQYISPQDLVLQARKAGSDSIAYTYNEPTVFFEYMMDSASAAREAGLHTAMISAGFIQQPPLLELLRVLSAIKIDLKSFSDDFYREICSARLDPVKRTIAAIAQSDTWLEIVVLLIPTLNDSRDEILRLCKWLISVAGDSVPLHFSRFFPTYKLRTLPPTPPATLLMARETALEAGLKNVYIGNLPGSDGANTFCPKCRSTVISRAGYTVNTENLKNGKCGKCGAEIAGKF
;
A
#
# COMPACT_ATOMS: atom_id res chain seq x y z
N MET A 1 -21.89 12.72 -28.49
CA MET A 1 -21.51 14.10 -28.84
C MET A 1 -20.11 14.38 -28.36
N ASN A 2 -19.24 14.86 -29.25
CA ASN A 2 -17.78 14.77 -29.17
C ASN A 2 -17.14 15.99 -28.47
N ARG A 3 -16.00 15.74 -27.82
CA ARG A 3 -15.31 16.51 -26.78
C ARG A 3 -14.31 17.52 -27.36
N ARG A 4 -14.75 18.35 -28.32
CA ARG A 4 -13.85 19.23 -29.12
C ARG A 4 -14.31 20.68 -29.32
N GLN A 5 -15.10 21.24 -28.40
CA GLN A 5 -15.63 22.60 -28.58
C GLN A 5 -15.63 23.49 -27.32
N PHE A 6 -14.70 23.25 -26.37
CA PHE A 6 -14.63 24.07 -25.15
C PHE A 6 -13.29 24.77 -24.88
N ILE A 7 -12.37 24.80 -25.85
CA ILE A 7 -11.11 25.56 -25.71
C ILE A 7 -10.88 26.34 -27.00
N CYS A 8 -11.63 27.44 -27.15
CA CYS A 8 -11.31 28.56 -28.04
C CYS A 8 -12.28 29.69 -27.69
N ASN A 9 -11.94 30.49 -26.69
CA ASN A 9 -12.29 31.92 -26.58
C ASN A 9 -11.72 32.49 -25.26
N GLY A 10 -10.74 33.39 -25.37
CA GLY A 10 -10.20 34.10 -24.21
C GLY A 10 -8.82 34.72 -24.44
N LEU A 11 -8.60 35.40 -25.57
CA LEU A 11 -7.43 36.27 -25.76
C LEU A 11 -7.84 37.54 -26.52
N LYS A 12 -7.22 38.67 -26.15
CA LYS A 12 -7.40 40.08 -26.57
C LYS A 12 -8.36 40.84 -25.64
N LEU A 13 -8.09 42.02 -25.08
CA LEU A 13 -7.13 43.13 -25.29
C LEU A 13 -6.74 43.71 -23.89
N GLY A 14 -5.72 44.52 -23.65
CA GLY A 14 -4.91 45.34 -24.53
C GLY A 14 -3.75 46.04 -23.78
N THR A 15 -2.88 46.64 -24.58
CA THR A 15 -1.70 47.44 -24.23
C THR A 15 -2.05 48.91 -23.96
N ALA A 16 -1.47 49.51 -22.92
CA ALA A 16 -0.88 50.86 -22.96
C ALA A 16 -0.12 51.16 -21.66
N ALA A 17 1.07 51.74 -21.82
CA ALA A 17 2.05 52.04 -20.79
C ALA A 17 1.79 53.39 -20.08
N LEU A 18 2.32 53.55 -18.87
CA LEU A 18 2.87 54.81 -18.36
C LEU A 18 3.85 54.56 -17.20
N THR A 19 4.94 55.32 -17.27
CA THR A 19 6.22 55.26 -16.57
C THR A 19 6.23 55.90 -15.17
N ALA A 20 7.08 55.40 -14.26
CA ALA A 20 8.13 56.15 -13.54
C ALA A 20 8.64 55.40 -12.29
N GLY A 21 9.95 55.48 -12.00
CA GLY A 21 10.45 55.40 -10.62
C GLY A 21 11.47 54.30 -10.28
N SER A 22 12.70 54.47 -10.76
CA SER A 22 14.01 54.25 -10.10
C SER A 22 14.11 53.40 -8.81
N ALA A 23 14.94 52.35 -8.85
CA ALA A 23 16.03 52.15 -7.87
C ALA A 23 17.04 51.13 -8.39
N VAL A 24 18.26 51.62 -8.60
CA VAL A 24 19.47 50.89 -9.00
C VAL A 24 20.04 50.19 -7.77
N PHE A 25 20.39 48.91 -7.88
CA PHE A 25 21.55 48.37 -7.17
C PHE A 25 22.28 47.37 -8.08
N SER A 26 23.47 47.80 -8.49
CA SER A 26 24.49 47.02 -9.17
C SER A 26 25.26 46.18 -8.15
N SER A 27 25.61 44.96 -8.51
CA SER A 27 26.84 44.28 -8.06
C SER A 27 27.10 43.07 -8.95
N SER A 28 27.61 43.36 -10.14
CA SER A 28 28.38 42.41 -10.94
C SER A 28 29.82 42.41 -10.42
N GLU A 29 30.23 41.37 -9.71
CA GLU A 29 31.63 40.89 -9.62
C GLU A 29 31.70 39.73 -8.62
N LEU A 30 31.89 38.50 -9.14
CA LEU A 30 32.61 37.38 -8.51
C LEU A 30 32.34 36.08 -9.28
N LEU A 31 32.86 35.98 -10.50
CA LEU A 31 32.91 34.72 -11.24
C LEU A 31 34.25 34.56 -11.98
N THR A 32 35.34 34.49 -11.23
CA THR A 32 36.59 33.89 -11.71
C THR A 32 37.26 33.10 -10.59
N GLY A 33 36.68 31.94 -10.26
CA GLY A 33 37.30 30.92 -9.42
C GLY A 33 37.49 29.64 -10.25
N LYS A 34 38.75 29.33 -10.56
CA LYS A 34 39.17 28.07 -11.22
C LYS A 34 38.56 26.87 -10.50
N LYS A 35 37.76 26.07 -11.21
CA LYS A 35 37.35 24.74 -10.74
C LYS A 35 38.57 23.82 -10.75
N THR A 36 39.15 23.58 -9.58
CA THR A 36 39.98 22.39 -9.36
C THR A 36 39.06 21.17 -9.40
N ALA A 37 39.38 20.22 -10.29
CA ALA A 37 38.71 18.94 -10.33
C ALA A 37 39.03 18.19 -9.03
N ALA A 38 38.11 18.25 -8.07
CA ALA A 38 38.12 17.36 -6.93
C ALA A 38 37.77 15.95 -7.44
N GLU A 39 38.65 14.99 -7.19
CA GLU A 39 38.41 13.57 -7.39
C GLU A 39 37.15 13.17 -6.62
N THR A 40 36.03 13.03 -7.32
CA THR A 40 34.79 12.52 -6.74
C THR A 40 34.94 11.02 -6.57
N SER A 41 35.31 10.59 -5.36
CA SER A 41 34.91 9.26 -4.88
C SER A 41 33.40 9.08 -5.16
N PRO A 42 32.94 7.98 -5.77
CA PRO A 42 31.55 7.84 -6.15
C PRO A 42 30.69 7.91 -4.89
N ILE A 43 29.94 9.00 -4.74
CA ILE A 43 28.97 9.15 -3.65
C ILE A 43 28.02 7.95 -3.76
N ALA A 44 28.11 7.05 -2.77
CA ALA A 44 27.26 5.87 -2.72
C ALA A 44 25.80 6.32 -2.83
N SER A 45 25.06 5.75 -3.80
CA SER A 45 23.67 6.14 -4.05
C SER A 45 22.87 6.14 -2.75
N PRO A 46 22.12 7.22 -2.42
CA PRO A 46 21.37 7.30 -1.17
C PRO A 46 20.25 6.25 -1.08
N PHE A 47 19.87 5.65 -2.22
CA PHE A 47 18.87 4.60 -2.33
C PHE A 47 19.36 3.21 -1.96
N ILE A 48 20.68 3.01 -1.89
CA ILE A 48 21.29 1.70 -1.65
C ILE A 48 21.68 1.59 -0.18
N ARG A 49 21.17 0.55 0.47
CA ARG A 49 21.49 0.19 1.86
C ARG A 49 21.69 -1.31 1.98
N LYS A 50 22.40 -1.74 3.02
CA LYS A 50 22.45 -3.14 3.42
C LYS A 50 21.04 -3.63 3.67
N ALA A 51 20.70 -4.80 3.14
CA ALA A 51 19.42 -5.42 3.40
C ALA A 51 19.45 -6.23 4.71
N SER A 52 18.31 -6.34 5.38
CA SER A 52 18.06 -7.29 6.47
C SER A 52 17.48 -8.61 5.95
N HIS A 53 17.36 -9.61 6.82
CA HIS A 53 16.79 -10.94 6.53
C HIS A 53 17.43 -11.64 5.33
N TRP A 54 18.70 -11.98 5.47
CA TRP A 54 19.40 -12.85 4.53
C TRP A 54 20.56 -13.56 5.20
N THR A 55 20.98 -14.67 4.61
CA THR A 55 22.15 -15.45 5.02
C THR A 55 23.15 -15.57 3.88
N SER A 56 24.44 -15.55 4.21
CA SER A 56 25.48 -15.85 3.23
C SER A 56 25.49 -17.35 2.95
N LEU A 57 25.59 -17.73 1.69
CA LEU A 57 25.81 -19.12 1.29
C LEU A 57 27.31 -19.33 1.08
N LYS A 58 27.84 -20.46 1.54
CA LYS A 58 29.27 -20.76 1.39
C LYS A 58 29.65 -20.69 -0.08
N ALA A 59 30.75 -19.98 -0.36
CA ALA A 59 31.36 -19.97 -1.68
C ALA A 59 31.97 -21.35 -1.95
N ASP A 60 31.49 -22.04 -2.98
CA ASP A 60 32.36 -23.02 -3.65
C ASP A 60 33.51 -22.23 -4.26
N SER A 61 34.72 -22.81 -4.23
CA SER A 61 36.05 -22.19 -4.46
C SER A 61 36.25 -21.28 -5.71
N ALA A 62 35.23 -21.07 -6.54
CA ALA A 62 35.23 -20.23 -7.73
C ALA A 62 34.14 -19.14 -7.77
N SER A 63 33.26 -19.01 -6.77
CA SER A 63 32.15 -18.02 -6.80
C SER A 63 32.29 -16.95 -5.72
N THR A 64 32.22 -15.68 -6.12
CA THR A 64 31.94 -14.58 -5.18
C THR A 64 30.54 -14.82 -4.60
N GLY A 65 30.42 -14.86 -3.28
CA GLY A 65 29.36 -15.58 -2.57
C GLY A 65 27.92 -15.29 -3.01
N SER A 66 27.13 -16.36 -3.19
CA SER A 66 25.68 -16.26 -3.29
C SER A 66 25.07 -15.98 -1.91
N VAL A 67 23.89 -15.38 -1.89
CA VAL A 67 23.16 -15.06 -0.65
C VAL A 67 21.78 -15.68 -0.72
N LYS A 68 21.17 -15.99 0.42
CA LYS A 68 19.77 -16.42 0.50
C LYS A 68 18.94 -15.33 1.17
N CYS A 69 18.00 -14.78 0.42
CA CYS A 69 17.04 -13.81 0.93
C CYS A 69 15.94 -14.52 1.74
N GLU A 70 15.70 -14.05 2.96
CA GLU A 70 14.75 -14.62 3.91
C GLU A 70 13.61 -13.64 4.25
N LEU A 71 13.50 -12.53 3.50
CA LEU A 71 12.46 -11.53 3.71
C LEU A 71 11.06 -12.05 3.39
N CYS A 72 10.92 -12.78 2.27
CA CYS A 72 9.62 -13.24 1.79
C CYS A 72 9.68 -14.69 1.30
N PRO A 73 8.53 -15.35 1.11
CA PRO A 73 8.48 -16.77 0.78
C PRO A 73 9.09 -17.14 -0.58
N LYS A 74 9.51 -16.17 -1.41
CA LYS A 74 10.28 -16.43 -2.63
C LYS A 74 11.64 -17.07 -2.36
N GLY A 75 12.26 -16.78 -1.20
CA GLY A 75 13.52 -17.42 -0.80
C GLY A 75 14.66 -17.26 -1.82
N CYS A 76 14.73 -16.13 -2.54
CA CYS A 76 15.64 -15.97 -3.68
C CYS A 76 17.10 -16.17 -3.28
N THR A 77 17.88 -16.77 -4.18
CA THR A 77 19.33 -16.96 -4.02
C THR A 77 20.14 -16.21 -5.09
N PRO A 78 20.12 -14.86 -5.12
CA PRO A 78 20.80 -14.12 -6.17
C PRO A 78 22.32 -14.31 -6.09
N GLY A 79 22.92 -14.64 -7.24
CA GLY A 79 24.36 -14.58 -7.44
C GLY A 79 24.89 -13.14 -7.45
N PRO A 80 26.21 -12.95 -7.51
CA PRO A 80 26.84 -11.64 -7.63
C PRO A 80 26.20 -10.77 -8.72
N ASP A 81 25.90 -9.52 -8.39
CA ASP A 81 25.27 -8.52 -9.26
C ASP A 81 23.86 -8.90 -9.76
N GLN A 82 23.28 -10.00 -9.26
CA GLN A 82 21.95 -10.45 -9.61
C GLN A 82 20.88 -9.83 -8.70
N LEU A 83 19.75 -9.49 -9.32
CA LEU A 83 18.53 -9.07 -8.64
C LEU A 83 17.76 -10.27 -8.08
N GLY A 84 17.10 -10.06 -6.94
CA GLY A 84 15.99 -10.92 -6.54
C GLY A 84 14.76 -10.73 -7.45
N ASP A 85 13.82 -11.67 -7.37
CA ASP A 85 12.56 -11.68 -8.15
C ASP A 85 11.79 -10.36 -8.03
N CYS A 86 11.84 -9.73 -6.85
CA CYS A 86 11.15 -8.47 -6.58
C CYS A 86 11.77 -7.22 -7.22
N LYS A 87 12.95 -7.34 -7.84
CA LYS A 87 13.75 -6.24 -8.42
C LYS A 87 14.27 -5.18 -7.45
N ALA A 88 13.83 -5.20 -6.20
CA ALA A 88 14.23 -4.22 -5.17
C ALA A 88 15.54 -4.58 -4.45
N ARG A 89 15.96 -5.85 -4.49
CA ARG A 89 17.15 -6.34 -3.78
C ARG A 89 18.18 -6.91 -4.74
N ILE A 90 19.45 -6.63 -4.50
CA ILE A 90 20.58 -7.05 -5.32
C ILE A 90 21.69 -7.61 -4.45
N ASN A 91 22.34 -8.68 -4.88
CA ASN A 91 23.58 -9.12 -4.26
C ASN A 91 24.74 -8.28 -4.82
N LYS A 92 25.43 -7.53 -3.96
CA LYS A 92 26.64 -6.79 -4.32
C LYS A 92 27.79 -7.29 -3.49
N ALA A 93 28.76 -7.94 -4.16
CA ALA A 93 29.97 -8.48 -3.54
C ALA A 93 29.68 -9.41 -2.34
N GLY A 94 28.69 -10.30 -2.45
CA GLY A 94 28.32 -11.24 -1.39
C GLY A 94 27.47 -10.65 -0.27
N GLU A 95 27.02 -9.39 -0.40
CA GLU A 95 26.11 -8.74 0.52
C GLU A 95 24.79 -8.41 -0.18
N LEU A 96 23.67 -8.85 0.40
CA LEU A 96 22.36 -8.45 -0.09
C LEU A 96 22.10 -6.97 0.28
N LYS A 97 21.75 -6.17 -0.72
CA LYS A 97 21.43 -4.75 -0.58
C LYS A 97 20.03 -4.45 -1.10
N THR A 98 19.32 -3.55 -0.43
CA THR A 98 18.11 -2.92 -0.96
C THR A 98 18.50 -1.74 -1.84
N GLN A 99 17.76 -1.52 -2.93
CA GLN A 99 17.96 -0.40 -3.87
C GLN A 99 16.81 0.61 -3.83
N THR A 100 15.84 0.39 -2.93
CA THR A 100 14.61 1.18 -2.82
C THR A 100 14.54 1.96 -1.52
N TYR A 101 15.65 2.11 -0.79
CA TYR A 101 15.64 2.82 0.49
C TYR A 101 15.38 4.31 0.28
N GLY A 102 14.23 4.81 0.74
CA GLY A 102 13.80 6.19 0.50
C GLY A 102 13.64 6.57 -0.97
N ARG A 103 13.58 5.59 -1.89
CA ARG A 103 13.46 5.80 -3.34
C ARG A 103 11.99 5.94 -3.74
N ILE A 104 11.39 7.07 -3.42
CA ILE A 104 9.96 7.29 -3.56
C ILE A 104 9.62 7.62 -5.01
N VAL A 105 8.81 6.75 -5.64
CA VAL A 105 8.36 6.93 -7.05
C VAL A 105 7.02 7.62 -7.14
N THR A 106 6.21 7.55 -6.08
CA THR A 106 4.96 8.29 -5.96
C THR A 106 4.60 8.54 -4.50
N ALA A 107 3.96 9.69 -4.25
CA ALA A 107 3.42 10.09 -2.97
C ALA A 107 2.06 10.77 -3.17
N HIS A 108 1.07 10.43 -2.35
CA HIS A 108 -0.27 11.03 -2.40
C HIS A 108 -0.86 11.18 -1.00
N ASN A 109 -1.48 12.33 -0.72
CA ASN A 109 -2.25 12.52 0.50
C ASN A 109 -3.73 12.22 0.23
N ASP A 110 -4.14 11.00 0.54
CA ASP A 110 -5.47 10.48 0.20
C ASP A 110 -6.25 10.12 1.48
N PRO A 111 -7.59 10.12 1.45
CA PRO A 111 -8.42 9.58 2.54
C PRO A 111 -8.04 8.14 2.89
N VAL A 112 -8.22 7.76 4.16
CA VAL A 112 -7.93 6.40 4.64
C VAL A 112 -8.85 5.36 3.99
N GLU A 113 -10.07 5.75 3.62
CA GLU A 113 -11.08 4.94 2.93
C GLU A 113 -10.60 4.46 1.55
N LYS A 114 -9.67 5.18 0.92
CA LYS A 114 -9.05 4.76 -0.35
C LYS A 114 -8.12 3.55 -0.18
N LYS A 115 -7.63 3.28 1.04
CA LYS A 115 -6.79 2.12 1.40
C LYS A 115 -7.61 0.91 1.88
N PRO A 116 -8.91 0.92 1.56
CA PRO A 116 -10.01 0.34 2.36
C PRO A 116 -9.66 -0.02 3.81
N LEU A 117 -9.36 1.00 4.61
CA LEU A 117 -9.19 0.90 6.06
C LEU A 117 -10.36 1.66 6.71
N TYR A 118 -11.52 1.01 6.82
CA TYR A 118 -12.76 1.69 7.23
C TYR A 118 -12.90 1.84 8.74
N HIS A 119 -12.18 1.04 9.50
CA HIS A 119 -12.22 0.97 10.95
C HIS A 119 -10.90 1.43 11.58
N PHE A 120 -10.15 2.27 10.85
CA PHE A 120 -8.88 2.85 11.27
C PHE A 120 -8.90 4.35 10.98
N HIS A 121 -9.26 5.14 11.99
CA HIS A 121 -9.42 6.59 11.94
C HIS A 121 -10.28 7.06 10.74
N PRO A 122 -11.55 6.61 10.64
CA PRO A 122 -12.43 6.94 9.51
C PRO A 122 -12.57 8.45 9.31
N GLY A 123 -12.45 8.91 8.06
CA GLY A 123 -12.44 10.32 7.67
C GLY A 123 -11.07 11.01 7.74
N SER A 124 -10.05 10.35 8.31
CA SER A 124 -8.67 10.85 8.31
C SER A 124 -8.00 10.75 6.94
N LYS A 125 -6.83 11.39 6.84
CA LYS A 125 -5.95 11.27 5.67
C LYS A 125 -4.71 10.43 5.98
N ALA A 126 -4.24 9.71 4.97
CA ALA A 126 -2.99 8.97 5.02
C ALA A 126 -2.04 9.38 3.89
N PHE A 127 -0.83 9.79 4.27
CA PHE A 127 0.26 10.13 3.36
C PHE A 127 0.84 8.84 2.77
N SER A 128 0.48 8.57 1.53
CA SER A 128 0.66 7.28 0.87
C SER A 128 1.89 7.31 -0.01
N ILE A 129 2.82 6.38 0.19
CA ILE A 129 4.05 6.29 -0.60
C ILE A 129 4.26 4.91 -1.19
N ALA A 130 5.04 4.86 -2.27
CA ALA A 130 5.51 3.63 -2.87
C ALA A 130 6.91 3.76 -3.45
N THR A 131 7.55 2.61 -3.61
CA THR A 131 8.79 2.44 -4.36
C THR A 131 8.54 1.56 -5.59
N ALA A 132 9.60 1.21 -6.32
CA ALA A 132 9.51 0.27 -7.44
C ALA A 132 9.65 -1.19 -6.98
N GLY A 133 9.12 -2.12 -7.78
CA GLY A 133 9.25 -3.56 -7.55
C GLY A 133 8.13 -4.14 -6.68
N CYS A 134 8.03 -5.47 -6.66
CA CYS A 134 7.00 -6.22 -5.95
C CYS A 134 7.41 -7.70 -5.94
N ASN A 135 7.21 -8.42 -4.84
CA ASN A 135 7.48 -9.85 -4.76
C ASN A 135 6.28 -10.73 -5.21
N LEU A 136 5.30 -10.13 -5.89
CA LEU A 136 4.22 -10.81 -6.62
C LEU A 136 4.13 -10.30 -8.07
N HIS A 137 3.56 -11.13 -8.94
CA HIS A 137 3.37 -10.83 -10.37
C HIS A 137 1.89 -10.94 -10.79
N CYS A 138 0.99 -10.38 -9.99
CA CYS A 138 -0.45 -10.40 -10.20
C CYS A 138 -0.85 -9.94 -11.61
N ARG A 139 -1.53 -10.79 -12.39
CA ARG A 139 -1.99 -10.48 -13.77
C ARG A 139 -3.04 -9.36 -13.84
N PHE A 140 -3.67 -9.04 -12.72
CA PHE A 140 -4.66 -7.97 -12.56
C PHE A 140 -4.12 -6.72 -11.83
N CYS A 141 -2.80 -6.59 -11.63
CA CYS A 141 -2.23 -5.49 -10.87
C CYS A 141 -2.58 -4.12 -11.50
N GLN A 142 -3.26 -3.25 -10.74
CA GLN A 142 -3.59 -1.89 -11.19
C GLN A 142 -2.35 -0.99 -11.27
N ASN A 143 -1.35 -1.24 -10.43
CA ASN A 143 -0.11 -0.46 -10.33
C ASN A 143 1.08 -1.22 -10.97
N TRP A 144 0.83 -2.01 -12.02
CA TRP A 144 1.84 -2.84 -12.67
C TRP A 144 3.03 -2.03 -13.20
N THR A 145 2.81 -0.77 -13.58
CA THR A 145 3.85 0.15 -14.09
C THR A 145 4.92 0.46 -13.05
N ILE A 146 4.61 0.44 -11.75
CA ILE A 146 5.61 0.61 -10.68
C ILE A 146 6.01 -0.72 -10.05
N SER A 147 5.06 -1.64 -9.88
CA SER A 147 5.30 -2.89 -9.16
C SER A 147 6.16 -3.87 -9.98
N GLN A 148 6.14 -3.76 -11.31
CA GLN A 148 6.91 -4.62 -12.21
C GLN A 148 8.13 -3.91 -12.80
N ALA A 149 8.39 -2.64 -12.45
CA ALA A 149 9.52 -1.87 -12.95
C ALA A 149 10.83 -2.17 -12.21
N LEU A 150 11.95 -1.89 -12.85
CA LEU A 150 13.24 -1.80 -12.17
C LEU A 150 13.33 -0.47 -11.42
N PRO A 151 13.89 -0.42 -10.20
CA PRO A 151 14.00 0.82 -9.44
C PRO A 151 14.69 1.98 -10.18
N ASP A 152 15.70 1.69 -10.99
CA ASP A 152 16.46 2.66 -11.79
C ASP A 152 15.75 3.14 -13.06
N SER A 153 14.76 2.39 -13.56
CA SER A 153 13.96 2.78 -14.72
C SER A 153 12.91 3.85 -14.43
N LEU A 154 12.65 4.17 -13.15
CA LEU A 154 11.64 5.15 -12.74
C LEU A 154 12.29 6.41 -12.18
N LYS A 155 11.65 7.55 -12.46
CA LYS A 155 11.94 8.81 -11.76
C LYS A 155 11.54 8.64 -10.29
N ALA A 156 12.47 8.92 -9.40
CA ALA A 156 12.27 8.84 -7.97
C ALA A 156 12.93 10.02 -7.26
N GLN A 157 12.43 10.34 -6.08
CA GLN A 157 13.04 11.27 -5.15
C GLN A 157 13.57 10.51 -3.94
N TYR A 158 14.74 10.92 -3.43
CA TYR A 158 15.16 10.49 -2.11
C TYR A 158 14.40 11.27 -1.04
N ILE A 159 13.72 10.55 -0.15
CA ILE A 159 13.05 11.10 1.02
C ILE A 159 13.57 10.34 2.23
N SER A 160 14.23 11.03 3.16
CA SER A 160 14.66 10.40 4.42
C SER A 160 13.44 10.02 5.29
N PRO A 161 13.59 9.07 6.24
CA PRO A 161 12.52 8.77 7.20
C PRO A 161 11.95 10.01 7.90
N GLN A 162 12.80 10.94 8.34
CA GLN A 162 12.40 12.17 9.02
C GLN A 162 11.69 13.15 8.07
N ASP A 163 12.17 13.28 6.83
CA ASP A 163 11.51 14.12 5.84
C ASP A 163 10.13 13.57 5.46
N LEU A 164 9.96 12.24 5.42
CA LEU A 164 8.66 11.62 5.16
C LEU A 164 7.64 12.01 6.25
N VAL A 165 8.05 11.94 7.52
CA VAL A 165 7.24 12.35 8.67
C VAL A 165 6.88 13.84 8.59
N LEU A 166 7.87 14.69 8.26
CA LEU A 166 7.64 16.13 8.10
C LEU A 166 6.65 16.42 6.96
N GLN A 167 6.78 15.74 5.83
CA GLN A 167 5.87 15.88 4.69
C GLN A 167 4.45 15.42 5.03
N ALA A 168 4.29 14.29 5.73
CA ALA A 168 2.99 13.79 6.17
C ALA A 168 2.29 14.79 7.11
N ARG A 169 3.01 15.35 8.09
CA ARG A 169 2.48 16.40 8.97
C ARG A 169 2.09 17.66 8.22
N LYS A 170 2.95 18.16 7.32
CA LYS A 170 2.67 19.33 6.48
C LYS A 170 1.45 19.13 5.58
N ALA A 171 1.20 17.90 5.15
CA ALA A 171 0.03 17.54 4.36
C ALA A 171 -1.26 17.41 5.20
N GLY A 172 -1.18 17.50 6.53
CA GLY A 172 -2.32 17.28 7.44
C GLY A 172 -2.80 15.83 7.40
N SER A 173 -1.87 14.87 7.34
CA SER A 173 -2.16 13.44 7.42
C SER A 173 -1.97 12.94 8.85
N ASP A 174 -2.88 12.11 9.31
CA ASP A 174 -2.80 11.47 10.64
C ASP A 174 -1.96 10.18 10.58
N SER A 175 -1.77 9.65 9.37
CA SER A 175 -1.01 8.42 9.14
C SER A 175 -0.12 8.47 7.90
N ILE A 176 0.89 7.60 7.87
CA ILE A 176 1.67 7.25 6.68
C ILE A 176 1.21 5.87 6.21
N ALA A 177 0.91 5.75 4.91
CA ALA A 177 0.51 4.49 4.28
C ALA A 177 1.57 3.99 3.30
N TYR A 178 2.09 2.79 3.54
CA TYR A 178 2.97 2.08 2.62
C TYR A 178 2.11 1.24 1.67
N THR A 179 2.08 1.56 0.36
CA THR A 179 1.04 1.04 -0.55
C THR A 179 1.46 1.05 -2.03
N TYR A 180 0.49 0.92 -2.94
CA TYR A 180 0.55 0.86 -4.41
C TYR A 180 1.26 -0.36 -5.01
N ASN A 181 2.46 -0.70 -4.54
CA ASN A 181 3.12 -1.98 -4.83
C ASN A 181 3.01 -2.92 -3.61
N GLU A 182 4.02 -3.74 -3.34
CA GLU A 182 4.06 -4.57 -2.13
C GLU A 182 5.08 -4.01 -1.14
N PRO A 183 4.64 -3.43 -0.01
CA PRO A 183 5.54 -2.78 0.96
C PRO A 183 6.66 -3.64 1.52
N THR A 184 6.48 -4.96 1.54
CA THR A 184 7.53 -5.91 1.95
C THR A 184 8.85 -5.67 1.22
N VAL A 185 8.83 -5.21 -0.04
CA VAL A 185 10.07 -5.05 -0.83
C VAL A 185 10.94 -3.86 -0.41
N PHE A 186 10.39 -2.89 0.33
CA PHE A 186 11.13 -1.75 0.90
C PHE A 186 11.09 -1.75 2.43
N PHE A 187 11.12 -2.97 3.01
CA PHE A 187 11.12 -3.27 4.43
C PHE A 187 11.98 -2.34 5.29
N GLU A 188 13.25 -2.16 4.95
CA GLU A 188 14.19 -1.36 5.74
C GLU A 188 13.73 0.09 5.87
N TYR A 189 13.29 0.68 4.75
CA TYR A 189 12.80 2.05 4.77
C TYR A 189 11.50 2.17 5.56
N MET A 190 10.59 1.20 5.39
CA MET A 190 9.33 1.15 6.14
C MET A 190 9.56 1.03 7.65
N MET A 191 10.53 0.22 8.11
CA MET A 191 10.87 0.09 9.52
C MET A 191 11.38 1.42 10.12
N ASP A 192 12.33 2.05 9.43
CA ASP A 192 12.93 3.30 9.90
C ASP A 192 11.91 4.45 9.90
N SER A 193 11.12 4.58 8.83
CA SER A 193 10.11 5.64 8.74
C SER A 193 8.90 5.39 9.63
N ALA A 194 8.52 4.13 9.90
CA ALA A 194 7.46 3.83 10.84
C ALA A 194 7.87 4.15 12.28
N SER A 195 9.14 3.87 12.63
CA SER A 195 9.70 4.23 13.93
C SER A 195 9.71 5.75 14.13
N ALA A 196 10.21 6.50 13.14
CA ALA A 196 10.21 7.96 13.16
C ALA A 196 8.78 8.55 13.22
N ALA A 197 7.81 7.94 12.51
CA ALA A 197 6.41 8.36 12.53
C ALA A 197 5.80 8.23 13.94
N ARG A 198 6.07 7.11 14.62
CA ARG A 198 5.58 6.86 15.97
C ARG A 198 6.15 7.84 16.99
N GLU A 199 7.45 8.15 16.90
CA GLU A 199 8.07 9.19 17.74
C GLU A 199 7.42 10.57 17.53
N ALA A 200 6.92 10.81 16.31
CA ALA A 200 6.17 12.00 15.94
C ALA A 200 4.65 11.86 16.15
N GLY A 201 4.16 10.83 16.83
CA GLY A 201 2.72 10.65 17.08
C GLY A 201 1.85 10.48 15.82
N LEU A 202 2.44 10.10 14.69
CA LEU A 202 1.72 9.70 13.49
C LEU A 202 1.46 8.20 13.50
N HIS A 203 0.30 7.80 13.00
CA HIS A 203 0.00 6.39 12.79
C HIS A 203 0.64 5.86 11.50
N THR A 204 0.72 4.55 11.38
CA THR A 204 1.35 3.86 10.24
C THR A 204 0.49 2.72 9.74
N ALA A 205 0.30 2.65 8.43
CA ALA A 205 -0.51 1.64 7.77
C ALA A 205 0.26 0.93 6.67
N MET A 206 0.17 -0.40 6.59
CA MET A 206 0.72 -1.20 5.50
C MET A 206 -0.40 -1.81 4.67
N ILE A 207 -0.37 -1.59 3.35
CA ILE A 207 -1.34 -2.13 2.39
C ILE A 207 -0.64 -3.21 1.59
N SER A 208 -0.88 -4.49 1.91
CA SER A 208 -0.04 -5.60 1.49
C SER A 208 -0.83 -6.77 0.92
N ALA A 209 -0.20 -7.59 0.10
CA ALA A 209 -0.66 -8.92 -0.29
C ALA A 209 -0.33 -10.00 0.78
N GLY A 210 0.36 -9.64 1.87
CA GLY A 210 0.67 -10.53 2.99
C GLY A 210 1.74 -11.59 2.69
N PHE A 211 2.51 -11.41 1.61
CA PHE A 211 3.51 -12.39 1.17
C PHE A 211 4.89 -12.09 1.77
N ILE A 212 5.04 -12.38 3.06
CA ILE A 212 6.22 -12.07 3.88
C ILE A 212 6.55 -13.27 4.77
N GLN A 213 7.82 -13.44 5.19
CA GLN A 213 8.19 -14.46 6.16
C GLN A 213 7.82 -14.02 7.59
N GLN A 214 7.69 -14.99 8.50
CA GLN A 214 7.26 -14.70 9.87
C GLN A 214 8.24 -13.79 10.64
N PRO A 215 9.56 -14.00 10.65
CA PRO A 215 10.48 -13.11 11.38
C PRO A 215 10.37 -11.62 10.99
N PRO A 216 10.47 -11.22 9.71
CA PRO A 216 10.28 -9.81 9.33
C PRO A 216 8.87 -9.28 9.63
N LEU A 217 7.82 -10.11 9.50
CA LEU A 217 6.47 -9.69 9.88
C LEU A 217 6.40 -9.30 11.35
N LEU A 218 6.94 -10.13 12.26
CA LEU A 218 6.91 -9.88 13.70
C LEU A 218 7.64 -8.58 14.08
N GLU A 219 8.68 -8.18 13.34
CA GLU A 219 9.34 -6.88 13.52
C GLU A 219 8.42 -5.72 13.09
N LEU A 220 7.74 -5.86 11.95
CA LEU A 220 6.79 -4.85 11.47
C LEU A 220 5.60 -4.63 12.40
N LEU A 221 5.08 -5.70 13.01
CA LEU A 221 3.97 -5.61 13.98
C LEU A 221 4.29 -4.71 15.17
N ARG A 222 5.58 -4.50 15.50
CA ARG A 222 6.00 -3.61 16.59
C ARG A 222 5.93 -2.13 16.23
N VAL A 223 5.89 -1.78 14.94
CA VAL A 223 5.97 -0.39 14.46
C VAL A 223 4.76 0.05 13.63
N LEU A 224 3.91 -0.90 13.22
CA LEU A 224 2.72 -0.63 12.43
C LEU A 224 1.46 -0.50 13.30
N SER A 225 0.65 0.53 13.02
CA SER A 225 -0.65 0.74 13.69
C SER A 225 -1.77 -0.09 13.05
N ALA A 226 -1.73 -0.23 11.72
CA ALA A 226 -2.69 -1.02 10.96
C ALA A 226 -2.04 -1.74 9.78
N ILE A 227 -2.59 -2.90 9.42
CA ILE A 227 -2.26 -3.64 8.22
C ILE A 227 -3.56 -4.03 7.54
N LYS A 228 -3.66 -3.69 6.26
CA LYS A 228 -4.70 -4.24 5.40
C LYS A 228 -4.07 -5.28 4.47
N ILE A 229 -4.66 -6.48 4.46
CA ILE A 229 -4.22 -7.57 3.59
C ILE A 229 -5.20 -7.74 2.43
N ASP A 230 -4.67 -7.71 1.22
CA ASP A 230 -5.36 -8.21 0.05
C ASP A 230 -5.28 -9.74 -0.03
N LEU A 231 -6.30 -10.42 0.49
CA LEU A 231 -6.48 -11.85 0.29
C LEU A 231 -7.04 -12.07 -1.12
N LYS A 232 -6.15 -12.42 -2.06
CA LYS A 232 -6.47 -12.37 -3.50
C LYS A 232 -7.46 -13.45 -3.93
N SER A 233 -7.50 -14.59 -3.24
CA SER A 233 -8.39 -15.73 -3.48
C SER A 233 -8.26 -16.70 -2.31
N PHE A 234 -9.17 -17.66 -2.17
CA PHE A 234 -9.03 -18.79 -1.26
C PHE A 234 -8.70 -20.11 -2.02
N SER A 235 -7.90 -19.98 -3.08
CA SER A 235 -7.34 -21.06 -3.90
C SER A 235 -5.82 -20.91 -4.09
N ASP A 236 -5.05 -21.96 -3.81
CA ASP A 236 -3.59 -21.94 -4.06
C ASP A 236 -3.27 -21.90 -5.56
N ASP A 237 -4.12 -22.48 -6.41
CA ASP A 237 -3.95 -22.47 -7.87
C ASP A 237 -4.07 -21.05 -8.42
N PHE A 238 -5.05 -20.27 -7.94
CA PHE A 238 -5.14 -18.85 -8.27
C PHE A 238 -3.84 -18.12 -7.90
N TYR A 239 -3.30 -18.38 -6.70
CA TYR A 239 -2.05 -17.75 -6.26
C TYR A 239 -0.86 -18.12 -7.15
N ARG A 240 -0.75 -19.38 -7.57
CA ARG A 240 0.34 -19.83 -8.46
C ARG A 240 0.23 -19.22 -9.85
N GLU A 241 -0.94 -19.33 -10.46
CA GLU A 241 -1.15 -19.01 -11.87
C GLU A 241 -1.32 -17.52 -12.12
N ILE A 242 -2.07 -16.84 -11.24
CA ILE A 242 -2.45 -15.44 -11.41
C ILE A 242 -1.49 -14.51 -10.67
N CYS A 243 -0.93 -14.93 -9.53
CA CYS A 243 -0.09 -14.07 -8.68
C CYS A 243 1.40 -14.42 -8.68
N SER A 244 1.81 -15.61 -9.17
CA SER A 244 3.17 -16.15 -8.99
C SER A 244 3.57 -16.21 -7.50
N ALA A 245 2.66 -16.72 -6.68
CA ALA A 245 2.77 -16.78 -5.23
C ALA A 245 2.08 -18.05 -4.67
N ARG A 246 1.89 -18.12 -3.35
CA ARG A 246 1.20 -19.22 -2.66
C ARG A 246 0.23 -18.65 -1.63
N LEU A 247 -0.91 -19.30 -1.44
CA LEU A 247 -1.94 -18.85 -0.49
C LEU A 247 -1.47 -19.03 0.96
N ASP A 248 -0.80 -20.14 1.23
CA ASP A 248 -0.49 -20.56 2.60
C ASP A 248 0.38 -19.58 3.41
N PRO A 249 1.43 -18.95 2.83
CA PRO A 249 2.12 -17.85 3.51
C PRO A 249 1.22 -16.65 3.85
N VAL A 250 0.27 -16.30 2.98
CA VAL A 250 -0.66 -15.18 3.23
C VAL A 250 -1.59 -15.49 4.39
N LYS A 251 -2.12 -16.72 4.46
CA LYS A 251 -2.92 -17.18 5.61
C LYS A 251 -2.15 -17.07 6.92
N ARG A 252 -0.88 -17.50 6.94
CA ARG A 252 -0.03 -17.37 8.14
C ARG A 252 0.19 -15.92 8.54
N THR A 253 0.40 -15.04 7.57
CA THR A 253 0.52 -13.60 7.81
C THR A 253 -0.76 -13.04 8.44
N ILE A 254 -1.92 -13.34 7.86
CA ILE A 254 -3.22 -12.90 8.39
C ILE A 254 -3.42 -13.39 9.83
N ALA A 255 -3.16 -14.68 10.10
CA ALA A 255 -3.30 -15.24 11.44
C ALA A 255 -2.36 -14.58 12.46
N ALA A 256 -1.11 -14.29 12.07
CA ALA A 256 -0.15 -13.62 12.95
C ALA A 256 -0.55 -12.16 13.25
N ILE A 257 -1.07 -11.43 12.26
CA ILE A 257 -1.58 -10.06 12.50
C ILE A 257 -2.82 -10.10 13.39
N ALA A 258 -3.73 -11.05 13.17
CA ALA A 258 -4.94 -11.18 13.99
C ALA A 258 -4.67 -11.50 15.46
N GLN A 259 -3.49 -12.05 15.77
CA GLN A 259 -3.03 -12.34 17.13
C GLN A 259 -2.20 -11.19 17.75
N SER A 260 -2.03 -10.07 17.05
CA SER A 260 -1.30 -8.90 17.55
C SER A 260 -2.21 -7.71 17.82
N ASP A 261 -1.64 -6.64 18.41
CA ASP A 261 -2.35 -5.38 18.65
C ASP A 261 -2.51 -4.50 17.40
N THR A 262 -1.90 -4.91 16.28
CA THR A 262 -1.95 -4.21 15.00
C THR A 262 -3.33 -4.40 14.38
N TRP A 263 -4.00 -3.30 14.01
CA TRP A 263 -5.35 -3.39 13.43
C TRP A 263 -5.33 -4.10 12.07
N LEU A 264 -6.26 -5.04 11.85
CA LEU A 264 -6.35 -5.84 10.62
C LEU A 264 -7.65 -5.57 9.86
N GLU A 265 -7.53 -5.34 8.56
CA GLU A 265 -8.65 -5.42 7.61
C GLU A 265 -8.30 -6.29 6.41
N ILE A 266 -9.30 -6.98 5.86
CA ILE A 266 -9.12 -7.88 4.71
C ILE A 266 -9.86 -7.34 3.51
N VAL A 267 -9.22 -7.37 2.35
CA VAL A 267 -9.86 -7.01 1.07
C VAL A 267 -9.70 -8.14 0.08
N VAL A 268 -10.80 -8.46 -0.60
CA VAL A 268 -10.86 -9.43 -1.68
C VAL A 268 -11.37 -8.72 -2.92
N LEU A 269 -10.53 -8.62 -3.94
CA LEU A 269 -10.95 -8.15 -5.26
C LEU A 269 -11.61 -9.33 -5.99
N LEU A 270 -12.92 -9.25 -6.24
CA LEU A 270 -13.63 -10.33 -6.93
C LEU A 270 -13.44 -10.18 -8.43
N ILE A 271 -12.83 -11.17 -9.06
CA ILE A 271 -12.57 -11.24 -10.50
C ILE A 271 -13.50 -12.32 -11.08
N PRO A 272 -14.36 -11.95 -12.05
CA PRO A 272 -15.28 -12.89 -12.66
C PRO A 272 -14.60 -14.18 -13.11
N THR A 273 -15.26 -15.31 -12.83
CA THR A 273 -14.87 -16.68 -13.17
C THR A 273 -13.58 -17.19 -12.50
N LEU A 274 -12.90 -16.40 -11.67
CA LEU A 274 -11.63 -16.80 -11.06
C LEU A 274 -11.69 -17.00 -9.56
N ASN A 275 -12.38 -16.13 -8.82
CA ASN A 275 -12.48 -16.20 -7.35
C ASN A 275 -13.83 -15.69 -6.80
N ASP A 276 -14.86 -15.63 -7.65
CA ASP A 276 -16.15 -15.01 -7.34
C ASP A 276 -17.29 -16.00 -7.07
N SER A 277 -16.95 -17.28 -6.89
CA SER A 277 -17.93 -18.31 -6.53
C SER A 277 -18.39 -18.18 -5.07
N ARG A 278 -19.67 -18.44 -4.82
CA ARG A 278 -20.25 -18.45 -3.47
C ARG A 278 -19.52 -19.42 -2.53
N ASP A 279 -19.15 -20.60 -3.02
CA ASP A 279 -18.44 -21.61 -2.23
C ASP A 279 -17.07 -21.11 -1.75
N GLU A 280 -16.27 -20.54 -2.65
CA GLU A 280 -14.96 -20.01 -2.29
C GLU A 280 -15.08 -18.88 -1.26
N ILE A 281 -16.03 -17.97 -1.45
CA ILE A 281 -16.32 -16.88 -0.52
C ILE A 281 -16.72 -17.43 0.84
N LEU A 282 -17.60 -18.44 0.90
CA LEU A 282 -18.01 -19.05 2.15
C LEU A 282 -16.85 -19.73 2.88
N ARG A 283 -15.98 -20.46 2.16
CA ARG A 283 -14.77 -21.08 2.73
C ARG A 283 -13.81 -20.02 3.29
N LEU A 284 -13.60 -18.93 2.56
CA LEU A 284 -12.81 -17.78 3.02
C LEU A 284 -13.38 -17.19 4.31
N CYS A 285 -14.69 -16.92 4.35
CA CYS A 285 -15.33 -16.29 5.50
C CYS A 285 -15.25 -17.18 6.75
N LYS A 286 -15.55 -18.48 6.62
CA LYS A 286 -15.45 -19.43 7.74
C LYS A 286 -14.01 -19.51 8.29
N TRP A 287 -13.03 -19.58 7.39
CA TRP A 287 -11.63 -19.57 7.79
C TRP A 287 -11.25 -18.26 8.47
N LEU A 288 -11.65 -17.11 7.93
CA LEU A 288 -11.33 -15.80 8.49
C LEU A 288 -11.90 -15.65 9.91
N ILE A 289 -13.16 -16.05 10.13
CA ILE A 289 -13.79 -16.07 11.47
C ILE A 289 -12.98 -16.95 12.42
N SER A 290 -12.51 -18.12 11.97
CA SER A 290 -11.76 -19.04 12.82
C SER A 290 -10.39 -18.51 13.28
N VAL A 291 -9.78 -17.58 12.54
CA VAL A 291 -8.43 -17.05 12.83
C VAL A 291 -8.42 -15.61 13.35
N ALA A 292 -9.41 -14.80 13.00
CA ALA A 292 -9.46 -13.37 13.30
C ALA A 292 -10.76 -12.92 13.98
N GLY A 293 -11.70 -13.84 14.22
CA GLY A 293 -13.00 -13.56 14.81
C GLY A 293 -14.00 -12.94 13.81
N ASP A 294 -15.23 -12.76 14.27
CA ASP A 294 -16.36 -12.30 13.45
C ASP A 294 -16.38 -10.77 13.20
N SER A 295 -15.51 -10.03 13.86
CA SER A 295 -15.52 -8.57 13.89
C SER A 295 -14.49 -7.94 12.94
N VAL A 296 -13.57 -8.73 12.38
CA VAL A 296 -12.60 -8.27 11.38
C VAL A 296 -13.34 -7.73 10.15
N PRO A 297 -13.04 -6.49 9.69
CA PRO A 297 -13.61 -5.96 8.47
C PRO A 297 -13.19 -6.77 7.23
N LEU A 298 -14.17 -7.19 6.43
CA LEU A 298 -13.96 -7.81 5.13
C LEU A 298 -14.58 -6.94 4.04
N HIS A 299 -13.78 -6.59 3.03
CA HIS A 299 -14.23 -5.81 1.88
C HIS A 299 -14.21 -6.65 0.61
N PHE A 300 -15.31 -6.68 -0.11
CA PHE A 300 -15.36 -7.16 -1.49
C PHE A 300 -15.27 -5.98 -2.44
N SER A 301 -14.23 -5.95 -3.26
CA SER A 301 -13.99 -4.86 -4.21
C SER A 301 -14.28 -5.29 -5.63
N ARG A 302 -14.83 -4.36 -6.41
CA ARG A 302 -15.11 -4.53 -7.83
C ARG A 302 -13.82 -4.53 -8.66
N PHE A 303 -13.62 -5.58 -9.45
CA PHE A 303 -12.62 -5.65 -10.50
C PHE A 303 -13.03 -4.84 -11.74
N PHE A 304 -12.03 -4.26 -12.38
CA PHE A 304 -12.13 -3.69 -13.72
C PHE A 304 -10.98 -4.23 -14.57
N PRO A 305 -11.22 -4.63 -15.83
CA PRO A 305 -10.19 -5.17 -16.71
C PRO A 305 -8.95 -4.28 -16.77
N THR A 306 -7.79 -4.87 -16.44
CA THR A 306 -6.52 -4.14 -16.34
C THR A 306 -5.34 -5.07 -16.56
N TYR A 307 -4.18 -4.47 -16.82
CA TYR A 307 -2.90 -5.15 -17.05
C TYR A 307 -3.01 -6.32 -18.05
N LYS A 308 -2.92 -7.57 -17.59
CA LYS A 308 -2.97 -8.79 -18.40
C LYS A 308 -4.35 -9.45 -18.43
N LEU A 309 -5.28 -9.04 -17.56
CA LEU A 309 -6.66 -9.54 -17.54
C LEU A 309 -7.63 -8.52 -18.19
N ARG A 310 -7.40 -8.22 -19.47
CA ARG A 310 -8.23 -7.23 -20.20
C ARG A 310 -9.48 -7.82 -20.86
N THR A 311 -9.54 -9.14 -21.00
CA THR A 311 -10.63 -9.85 -21.69
C THR A 311 -11.80 -10.20 -20.77
N LEU A 312 -11.60 -10.14 -19.45
CA LEU A 312 -12.67 -10.37 -18.47
C LEU A 312 -13.50 -9.09 -18.27
N PRO A 313 -14.83 -9.20 -18.09
CA PRO A 313 -15.66 -8.04 -17.79
C PRO A 313 -15.36 -7.49 -16.38
N PRO A 314 -15.77 -6.24 -16.07
CA PRO A 314 -15.85 -5.79 -14.68
C PRO A 314 -16.74 -6.72 -13.86
N THR A 315 -16.46 -6.86 -12.55
CA THR A 315 -17.34 -7.66 -11.68
C THR A 315 -18.77 -7.12 -11.73
N PRO A 316 -19.78 -7.97 -11.96
CA PRO A 316 -21.17 -7.55 -11.88
C PRO A 316 -21.53 -7.07 -10.46
N PRO A 317 -22.37 -6.03 -10.31
CA PRO A 317 -22.88 -5.61 -8.99
C PRO A 317 -23.55 -6.75 -8.22
N ALA A 318 -24.30 -7.62 -8.90
CA ALA A 318 -24.95 -8.78 -8.29
C ALA A 318 -23.97 -9.74 -7.60
N THR A 319 -22.77 -9.93 -8.18
CA THR A 319 -21.71 -10.77 -7.59
C THR A 319 -21.21 -10.17 -6.27
N LEU A 320 -21.06 -8.84 -6.19
CA LEU A 320 -20.63 -8.16 -4.96
C LEU A 320 -21.70 -8.24 -3.86
N LEU A 321 -22.99 -8.10 -4.24
CA LEU A 321 -24.11 -8.25 -3.31
C LEU A 321 -24.17 -9.68 -2.76
N MET A 322 -24.07 -10.70 -3.64
CA MET A 322 -24.02 -12.10 -3.24
C MET A 322 -22.83 -12.39 -2.30
N ALA A 323 -21.66 -11.83 -2.58
CA ALA A 323 -20.49 -12.00 -1.72
C ALA A 323 -20.71 -11.40 -0.33
N ARG A 324 -21.29 -10.19 -0.26
CA ARG A 324 -21.62 -9.53 0.99
C ARG A 324 -22.64 -10.34 1.80
N GLU A 325 -23.72 -10.79 1.16
CA GLU A 325 -24.74 -11.63 1.78
C GLU A 325 -24.14 -12.93 2.32
N THR A 326 -23.34 -13.62 1.52
CA THR A 326 -22.67 -14.88 1.92
C THR A 326 -21.77 -14.69 3.13
N ALA A 327 -21.03 -13.57 3.20
CA ALA A 327 -20.17 -13.27 4.34
C ALA A 327 -20.96 -12.93 5.62
N LEU A 328 -22.07 -12.20 5.49
CA LEU A 328 -22.98 -11.91 6.61
C LEU A 328 -23.65 -13.20 7.11
N GLU A 329 -24.12 -14.07 6.21
CA GLU A 329 -24.67 -15.39 6.53
C GLU A 329 -23.65 -16.29 7.24
N ALA A 330 -22.37 -16.19 6.87
CA ALA A 330 -21.29 -16.91 7.54
C ALA A 330 -21.02 -16.40 8.97
N GLY A 331 -21.53 -15.22 9.33
CA GLY A 331 -21.44 -14.64 10.67
C GLY A 331 -20.54 -13.41 10.80
N LEU A 332 -19.92 -12.93 9.72
CA LEU A 332 -19.13 -11.69 9.79
C LEU A 332 -20.02 -10.48 10.08
N LYS A 333 -19.58 -9.61 10.99
CA LYS A 333 -20.33 -8.42 11.41
C LYS A 333 -20.10 -7.21 10.50
N ASN A 334 -18.90 -7.08 9.96
CA ASN A 334 -18.43 -5.91 9.21
C ASN A 334 -18.04 -6.31 7.78
N VAL A 335 -19.00 -6.21 6.85
CA VAL A 335 -18.79 -6.60 5.44
C VAL A 335 -19.12 -5.45 4.50
N TYR A 336 -18.13 -5.09 3.68
CA TYR A 336 -18.14 -3.90 2.84
C TYR A 336 -18.11 -4.24 1.35
N ILE A 337 -18.69 -3.35 0.54
CA ILE A 337 -18.56 -3.36 -0.92
C ILE A 337 -17.80 -2.12 -1.35
N GLY A 338 -16.65 -2.32 -1.98
CA GLY A 338 -15.83 -1.28 -2.58
C GLY A 338 -16.11 -1.11 -4.08
N ASN A 339 -15.83 0.08 -4.61
CA ASN A 339 -15.91 0.39 -6.05
C ASN A 339 -17.30 0.17 -6.68
N LEU A 340 -18.36 0.34 -5.89
CA LEU A 340 -19.74 0.31 -6.36
C LEU A 340 -20.49 1.56 -5.84
N PRO A 341 -20.43 2.69 -6.58
CA PRO A 341 -21.15 3.91 -6.21
C PRO A 341 -22.65 3.65 -6.03
N GLY A 342 -23.26 4.32 -5.05
CA GLY A 342 -24.70 4.19 -4.75
C GLY A 342 -25.10 2.97 -3.91
N SER A 343 -24.16 2.06 -3.61
CA SER A 343 -24.41 0.97 -2.66
C SER A 343 -24.35 1.45 -1.21
N ASP A 344 -25.24 0.94 -0.36
CA ASP A 344 -25.15 1.12 1.09
C ASP A 344 -24.03 0.27 1.74
N GLY A 345 -23.40 -0.60 0.95
CA GLY A 345 -22.35 -1.51 1.36
C GLY A 345 -21.06 -0.83 1.79
N ALA A 346 -20.93 0.49 1.69
CA ALA A 346 -19.81 1.24 2.25
C ALA A 346 -20.05 1.69 3.71
N ASN A 347 -21.28 1.60 4.21
CA ASN A 347 -21.66 2.07 5.54
C ASN A 347 -21.34 1.04 6.62
N THR A 348 -20.93 1.51 7.79
CA THR A 348 -20.75 0.67 8.99
C THR A 348 -22.05 0.64 9.78
N PHE A 349 -22.59 -0.56 10.01
CA PHE A 349 -23.81 -0.78 10.78
C PHE A 349 -23.49 -1.37 12.14
N CYS A 350 -24.25 -1.00 13.17
CA CYS A 350 -24.10 -1.58 14.49
C CYS A 350 -24.45 -3.08 14.46
N PRO A 351 -23.59 -3.99 14.96
CA PRO A 351 -23.87 -5.42 14.93
C PRO A 351 -25.06 -5.80 15.83
N LYS A 352 -25.39 -4.97 16.84
CA LYS A 352 -26.49 -5.21 17.78
C LYS A 352 -27.83 -4.67 17.30
N CYS A 353 -27.91 -3.35 17.03
CA CYS A 353 -29.20 -2.70 16.72
C CYS A 353 -29.37 -2.30 15.24
N ARG A 354 -28.39 -2.62 14.39
CA ARG A 354 -28.39 -2.38 12.94
C ARG A 354 -28.48 -0.92 12.50
N SER A 355 -28.43 0.05 13.42
CA SER A 355 -28.35 1.47 13.04
C SER A 355 -27.03 1.78 12.32
N THR A 356 -27.07 2.68 11.35
CA THR A 356 -25.87 3.21 10.70
C THR A 356 -25.02 3.99 11.72
N VAL A 357 -23.79 3.52 11.95
CA VAL A 357 -22.84 4.14 12.88
C VAL A 357 -21.87 5.06 12.15
N ILE A 358 -21.41 4.64 10.97
CA ILE A 358 -20.59 5.47 10.08
C ILE A 358 -21.23 5.42 8.70
N SER A 359 -21.59 6.59 8.16
CA SER A 359 -22.07 6.69 6.78
C SER A 359 -20.96 7.18 5.85
N ARG A 360 -20.94 6.64 4.64
CA ARG A 360 -19.95 6.96 3.60
C ARG A 360 -20.66 7.23 2.29
N ALA A 361 -20.38 8.38 1.69
CA ALA A 361 -20.76 8.73 0.33
C ALA A 361 -19.47 9.02 -0.46
N GLY A 362 -18.93 8.01 -1.12
CA GLY A 362 -17.58 8.07 -1.67
C GLY A 362 -16.55 8.21 -0.54
N TYR A 363 -15.80 9.31 -0.54
CA TYR A 363 -14.82 9.63 0.52
C TYR A 363 -15.32 10.66 1.54
N THR A 364 -16.59 11.07 1.45
CA THR A 364 -17.22 11.86 2.50
C THR A 364 -17.72 10.91 3.59
N VAL A 365 -17.22 11.09 4.80
CA VAL A 365 -17.46 10.19 5.94
C VAL A 365 -18.12 10.98 7.06
N ASN A 366 -19.23 10.47 7.59
CA ASN A 366 -19.87 10.99 8.79
C ASN A 366 -19.79 9.94 9.90
N THR A 367 -19.21 10.34 11.03
CA THR A 367 -18.96 9.53 12.23
C THR A 367 -19.79 10.01 13.43
N GLU A 368 -20.80 10.86 13.25
CA GLU A 368 -21.55 11.49 14.35
C GLU A 368 -22.21 10.46 15.29
N ASN A 369 -22.62 9.31 14.74
CA ASN A 369 -23.24 8.21 15.48
C ASN A 369 -22.23 7.25 16.14
N LEU A 370 -20.93 7.49 16.00
CA LEU A 370 -19.86 6.76 16.69
C LEU A 370 -19.37 7.59 17.88
N LYS A 371 -19.53 7.06 19.09
CA LYS A 371 -19.12 7.73 20.34
C LYS A 371 -18.10 6.85 21.07
N ASN A 372 -16.83 7.26 21.10
CA ASN A 372 -15.74 6.54 21.80
C ASN A 372 -15.69 5.04 21.44
N GLY A 373 -15.75 4.73 20.14
CA GLY A 373 -15.78 3.34 19.65
C GLY A 373 -17.09 2.57 19.90
N LYS A 374 -18.16 3.25 20.28
CA LYS A 374 -19.48 2.64 20.55
C LYS A 374 -20.56 3.23 19.65
N CYS A 375 -21.58 2.42 19.38
CA CYS A 375 -22.80 2.85 18.70
C CYS A 375 -23.54 3.88 19.56
N GLY A 376 -23.76 5.08 19.03
CA GLY A 376 -24.47 6.17 19.72
C GLY A 376 -25.93 5.86 20.05
N LYS A 377 -26.55 4.86 19.40
CA LYS A 377 -27.95 4.47 19.64
C LYS A 377 -28.13 3.44 20.75
N CYS A 378 -27.24 2.44 20.85
CA CYS A 378 -27.43 1.30 21.78
C CYS A 378 -26.22 0.99 22.66
N GLY A 379 -25.13 1.76 22.54
CA GLY A 379 -23.91 1.59 23.34
C GLY A 379 -23.06 0.37 23.00
N ALA A 380 -23.45 -0.44 22.01
CA ALA A 380 -22.65 -1.60 21.60
C ALA A 380 -21.29 -1.17 21.05
N GLU A 381 -20.25 -1.93 21.39
CA GLU A 381 -18.90 -1.71 20.87
C GLU A 381 -18.85 -1.97 19.36
N ILE A 382 -18.08 -1.12 18.68
CA ILE A 382 -17.74 -1.26 17.28
C ILE A 382 -16.25 -1.58 17.25
N ALA A 383 -15.87 -2.71 16.65
CA ALA A 383 -14.47 -3.06 16.52
C ALA A 383 -13.77 -2.02 15.65
N GLY A 384 -12.60 -1.50 16.05
CA GLY A 384 -11.86 -0.50 15.28
C GLY A 384 -10.84 0.26 16.11
N LYS A 385 -10.01 1.05 15.43
CA LYS A 385 -9.20 2.13 16.01
C LYS A 385 -9.83 3.44 15.52
N PHE A 386 -10.37 4.24 16.42
CA PHE A 386 -11.16 5.44 16.09
C PHE A 386 -10.49 6.71 16.59
#